data_AF-A0A925GZJ4-F1
#
_entry.id   AF-A0A925GZJ4-F1
#
_cell.length_a   1.000
_cell.length_b   1.000
_cell.length_c   1.000
_cell.angle_alpha   90.00
_cell.angle_beta   90.00
_cell.angle_gamma   90.00
#
_symmetry.space_group_name_H-M   'P 1'
#
loop_
_entity.id
_entity.type
_entity.pdbx_description
1 polymer ?
#
loop_
_entity_poly.entity_id
_entity_poly.type
_entity_poly.pdbx_seq_one_letter_code
_entity_poly.pdbx_strand_id
1 'polypeptide(L)' 'AKLLGMQDDIGRVKQGHFADLVAVEGDPLADIDVAISKVKSVMKGGEVVVTR' A
#
# COMPACT_ATOMS: atom_id res chain seq x y z
N ALA A 1 -3.97 11.22 -1.57
CA ALA A 1 -5.05 11.45 -0.59
C ALA A 1 -5.40 12.94 -0.46
N LYS A 2 -4.46 13.80 -0.01
CA LYS A 2 -4.73 15.23 0.27
C LYS A 2 -5.32 16.02 -0.91
N LEU A 3 -4.75 15.89 -2.12
CA LEU A 3 -5.27 16.58 -3.31
C LEU A 3 -6.67 16.10 -3.71
N LEU A 4 -7.04 14.88 -3.30
CA LEU A 4 -8.33 14.27 -3.58
C LEU A 4 -9.34 14.46 -2.43
N GLY A 5 -8.96 15.15 -1.34
CA GLY A 5 -9.80 15.31 -0.15
C GLY A 5 -10.00 14.03 0.69
N MET A 6 -9.29 12.95 0.38
CA MET A 6 -9.47 11.63 1.01
C MET A 6 -8.43 11.31 2.09
N GLN A 7 -7.78 12.32 2.67
CA GLN A 7 -6.72 12.12 3.69
C GLN A 7 -7.18 11.43 4.97
N ASP A 8 -8.49 11.41 5.20
CA ASP A 8 -9.12 10.77 6.35
C ASP A 8 -9.46 9.30 6.08
N ASP A 9 -9.48 8.89 4.81
CA ASP A 9 -9.82 7.52 4.39
C ASP A 9 -8.61 6.73 3.88
N ILE A 10 -7.68 7.35 3.12
CA ILE A 10 -6.57 6.65 2.44
C ILE A 10 -5.22 7.37 2.52
N GLY A 11 -4.16 6.66 2.08
CA GLY A 11 -2.83 7.20 1.81
C GLY A 11 -1.87 7.19 3.00
N ARG A 12 -2.28 6.62 4.14
CA ARG A 12 -1.45 6.40 5.33
C ARG A 12 -1.88 5.11 6.02
N VAL A 13 -0.93 4.43 6.65
CA VAL A 13 -1.22 3.30 7.55
C VAL A 13 -1.61 3.87 8.91
N LYS A 14 -2.91 3.96 9.18
CA LYS A 14 -3.46 4.53 10.41
C LYS A 14 -4.82 3.91 10.72
N GLN A 15 -5.17 3.75 11.99
CA GLN A 15 -6.51 3.34 12.39
C GLN A 15 -7.57 4.35 11.89
N GLY A 16 -8.69 3.81 11.41
CA GLY A 16 -9.79 4.59 10.82
C GLY A 16 -9.68 4.77 9.31
N HIS A 17 -8.52 4.46 8.72
CA HIS A 17 -8.31 4.42 7.27
C HIS A 17 -8.69 3.06 6.69
N PHE A 18 -8.93 3.00 5.38
CA PHE A 18 -9.05 1.73 4.68
C PHE A 18 -7.77 0.90 4.80
N ALA A 19 -7.95 -0.41 4.98
CA ALA A 19 -6.86 -1.37 5.02
C ALA A 19 -6.38 -1.71 3.59
N ASP A 20 -5.82 -0.69 2.92
CA ASP A 20 -5.23 -0.77 1.59
C ASP A 20 -3.70 -0.77 1.73
N LEU A 21 -3.06 -1.90 1.41
CA LEU A 21 -1.63 -2.10 1.61
C LEU A 21 -1.01 -2.86 0.43
N VAL A 22 0.24 -2.52 0.11
CA VAL A 22 1.08 -3.25 -0.84
C VAL A 22 2.34 -3.68 -0.11
N ALA A 23 2.63 -4.97 -0.11
CA ALA A 23 3.86 -5.52 0.43
C ALA A 23 4.82 -5.84 -0.71
N VAL A 24 6.08 -5.44 -0.53
CA VAL A 24 7.16 -5.59 -1.51
C VAL A 24 8.31 -6.37 -0.89
N GLU A 25 9.06 -7.08 -1.72
CA GLU A 25 10.28 -7.77 -1.29
C GLU A 25 11.49 -6.86 -1.51
N GLY A 26 12.11 -6.42 -0.41
CA GLY A 26 13.21 -5.45 -0.41
C GLY A 26 12.87 -4.18 0.37
N ASP A 27 13.76 -3.19 0.30
CA ASP A 27 13.58 -1.88 0.95
C ASP A 27 13.32 -0.78 -0.10
N PRO A 28 12.08 -0.27 -0.22
CA PRO A 28 11.74 0.78 -1.18
C PRO A 28 12.35 2.15 -0.84
N LEU A 29 12.88 2.36 0.37
CA LEU A 29 13.61 3.57 0.71
C LEU A 29 15.05 3.53 0.19
N ALA A 30 15.63 2.33 0.10
CA ALA A 30 16.97 2.11 -0.45
C ALA A 30 16.97 1.96 -1.98
N ASP A 31 15.96 1.28 -2.53
CA ASP A 31 15.77 1.07 -3.96
C ASP A 31 14.28 1.12 -4.33
N ILE A 32 13.85 2.19 -4.99
CA ILE A 32 12.44 2.40 -5.33
C ILE A 32 11.89 1.41 -6.36
N ASP A 33 12.75 0.73 -7.15
CA ASP A 33 12.29 -0.23 -8.16
C ASP A 33 11.52 -1.40 -7.53
N VAL A 34 11.88 -1.78 -6.29
CA VAL A 34 11.21 -2.88 -5.57
C VAL A 34 9.72 -2.58 -5.35
N ALA A 35 9.31 -1.30 -5.30
CA ALA A 35 7.92 -0.90 -5.16
C ALA A 35 7.07 -1.20 -6.42
N ILE A 36 7.72 -1.43 -7.56
CA ILE A 36 7.07 -1.66 -8.86
C ILE A 36 7.28 -3.12 -9.30
N SER A 37 8.53 -3.60 -9.25
CA SER A 37 8.92 -4.88 -9.83
C SER A 37 8.86 -6.06 -8.84
N LYS A 38 8.88 -5.79 -7.52
CA LYS A 38 8.95 -6.80 -6.45
C LYS A 38 7.73 -6.83 -5.54
N VAL A 39 6.54 -6.54 -6.08
CA VAL A 39 5.28 -6.63 -5.32
C VAL A 39 4.92 -8.09 -5.03
N LYS A 40 4.85 -8.43 -3.75
CA LYS A 40 4.55 -9.78 -3.23
C LYS A 40 3.08 -9.98 -2.91
N SER A 41 2.43 -8.99 -2.30
CA SER A 41 1.01 -9.07 -1.98
C SER A 41 0.31 -7.71 -2.02
N VAL A 42 -0.98 -7.73 -2.31
CA VAL A 42 -1.84 -6.54 -2.28
C VAL A 42 -3.07 -6.84 -1.43
N MET A 43 -3.35 -5.96 -0.47
CA MET A 43 -4.57 -5.93 0.32
C MET A 43 -5.38 -4.70 -0.05
N LYS A 44 -6.69 -4.86 -0.21
CA LYS A 44 -7.63 -3.78 -0.47
C LYS A 44 -8.85 -3.94 0.42
N GLY A 45 -9.21 -2.91 1.18
CA GLY A 45 -10.35 -2.94 2.10
C GLY A 45 -10.28 -4.04 3.15
N GLY A 46 -9.08 -4.52 3.49
CA GLY A 46 -8.86 -5.62 4.43
C GLY A 46 -8.85 -7.02 3.81
N GLU A 47 -9.10 -7.15 2.50
CA GLU A 47 -9.05 -8.42 1.79
C GLU A 47 -7.75 -8.54 0.98
N VAL A 48 -7.09 -9.69 1.03
CA VAL A 48 -5.91 -9.97 0.21
C VAL A 48 -6.37 -10.34 -1.20
N VAL A 49 -6.07 -9.47 -2.17
CA VAL A 49 -6.54 -9.60 -3.56
C VAL A 49 -5.45 -10.09 -4.52
N VAL A 50 -4.18 -10.00 -4.14
CA VAL A 50 -3.04 -10.54 -4.90
C VAL A 50 -2.06 -11.18 -3.91
N THR A 51 -1.63 -12.39 -4.24
CA THR A 51 -0.51 -13.09 -3.59
C THR A 51 0.34 -13.72 -4.69
N ARG A 52 1.64 -13.47 -4.67
CA ARG A 52 2.62 -14.03 -5.61
C ARG A 52 3.66 -14.89 -4.89
#